data_AF-A0A392SM80-F1
#
_entry.id   AF-A0A392SM80-F1
#
_cell.length_a   1.000
_cell.length_b   1.000
_cell.length_c   1.000
_cell.angle_alpha   90.00
_cell.angle_beta   90.00
_cell.angle_gamma   90.00
#
_symmetry.space_group_name_H-M   'P 1'
#
loop_
_entity.id
_entity.type
_entity.pdbx_description
1 polymer ?
#
loop_
_entity_poly.entity_id
_entity_poly.type
_entity_poly.pdbx_seq_one_letter_code
_entity_poly.pdbx_strand_id
1 'polypeptide(L)'
;VEAEYDKCVKFESGLRPDIKQLIGFSEIRDFPTLVNKSRICDEDRRAKSNYYKVVNDKKRKGQDHGKPYGDKNKKGGESSEGRKKGGGNCFKCGEVGHRFF
;
A
#
# COMPACT_ATOMS: atom_id res chain seq x y z
N VAL A 1 -1.69 -40.95 -18.44
CA VAL A 1 -0.97 -39.66 -18.37
C VAL A 1 -1.92 -38.48 -18.58
N GLU A 2 -2.80 -38.50 -19.60
CA GLU A 2 -3.80 -37.43 -19.80
C GLU A 2 -4.75 -37.23 -18.61
N ALA A 3 -5.26 -38.31 -18.01
CA ALA A 3 -6.21 -38.21 -16.90
C ALA A 3 -5.66 -37.50 -15.64
N GLU A 4 -4.35 -37.55 -15.39
CA GLU A 4 -3.72 -36.82 -14.28
C GLU A 4 -3.49 -35.35 -14.64
N TYR A 5 -3.09 -35.08 -15.89
CA TYR A 5 -2.96 -33.72 -16.38
C TYR A 5 -4.29 -32.96 -16.33
N ASP A 6 -5.39 -33.60 -16.73
CA ASP A 6 -6.73 -33.00 -16.65
C ASP A 6 -7.13 -32.67 -15.21
N LYS A 7 -6.72 -33.48 -14.23
CA LYS A 7 -6.95 -33.19 -12.81
C LYS A 7 -6.16 -31.95 -12.37
N CYS A 8 -4.90 -31.86 -12.76
CA CYS A 8 -4.06 -30.69 -12.48
C CYS A 8 -4.65 -29.42 -13.08
N VAL A 9 -5.05 -29.47 -14.36
CA VAL A 9 -5.67 -28.32 -15.06
C VAL A 9 -6.96 -27.87 -14.38
N LYS A 10 -7.83 -28.81 -14.01
CA LYS A 10 -9.06 -28.51 -13.26
C LYS A 10 -8.76 -27.87 -11.92
N PHE A 11 -7.78 -28.38 -11.17
CA PHE A 11 -7.39 -27.81 -9.89
C PHE A 11 -6.79 -26.40 -10.03
N GLU A 12 -5.88 -26.20 -10.98
CA GLU A 12 -5.25 -24.90 -11.26
C GLU A 12 -6.27 -23.83 -11.68
N SER A 13 -7.38 -24.22 -12.31
CA SER A 13 -8.45 -23.28 -12.65
C SER A 13 -9.18 -22.73 -11.42
N GLY A 14 -9.20 -23.46 -10.31
CA GLY A 14 -9.79 -23.03 -9.03
C GLY A 14 -8.83 -22.32 -8.09
N LEU A 15 -7.53 -22.25 -8.41
CA LEU A 15 -6.54 -21.57 -7.58
C LEU A 15 -6.70 -20.04 -7.66
N ARG A 16 -6.41 -19.37 -6.55
CA ARG A 16 -6.32 -17.91 -6.52
C ARG A 16 -5.26 -17.44 -7.53
N PRO A 17 -5.48 -16.35 -8.29
CA PRO A 17 -4.61 -15.95 -9.41
C PRO A 17 -3.13 -15.82 -9.05
N ASP A 18 -2.86 -15.33 -7.84
CA ASP A 18 -1.52 -15.20 -7.31
C ASP A 18 -0.80 -16.51 -6.99
N ILE A 19 -1.54 -17.49 -6.46
CA ILE A 19 -1.01 -18.84 -6.21
C ILE A 19 -0.80 -19.52 -7.55
N LYS A 20 -1.79 -19.39 -8.45
CA LYS A 20 -1.75 -19.91 -9.82
C LYS A 20 -0.52 -19.41 -10.57
N GLN A 21 -0.19 -18.13 -10.47
CA GLN A 21 1.00 -17.57 -11.11
C GLN A 21 2.28 -18.24 -10.60
N LEU A 22 2.43 -18.40 -9.27
CA LEU A 22 3.61 -19.02 -8.67
C LEU A 22 3.74 -20.51 -9.04
N ILE A 23 2.62 -21.23 -9.01
CA ILE A 23 2.55 -22.66 -9.32
C ILE A 23 2.73 -22.92 -10.82
N GLY A 24 2.19 -22.05 -11.68
CA GLY A 24 2.32 -22.17 -13.14
C GLY A 24 3.76 -22.14 -13.64
N PHE A 25 4.67 -21.45 -12.95
CA PHE A 25 6.11 -21.48 -13.26
C PHE A 25 6.79 -22.81 -12.91
N SER A 26 6.18 -23.62 -12.04
CA SER A 26 6.78 -24.88 -11.59
C SER A 26 6.43 -26.08 -12.48
N GLU A 27 5.57 -25.89 -13.50
CA GLU A 27 5.17 -26.89 -14.51
C GLU A 27 4.88 -28.29 -13.94
N ILE A 28 4.18 -28.35 -12.79
CA ILE A 28 3.95 -29.60 -12.06
C ILE A 28 2.83 -30.40 -12.72
N ARG A 29 3.13 -31.66 -13.07
CA ARG A 29 2.15 -32.57 -13.70
C ARG A 29 1.67 -33.70 -12.79
N ASP A 30 2.23 -33.81 -11.58
CA ASP A 30 1.81 -34.76 -10.55
C ASP A 30 0.80 -34.10 -9.60
N PHE A 31 -0.40 -34.66 -9.53
CA PHE A 31 -1.51 -34.06 -8.79
C PHE A 31 -1.26 -33.97 -7.27
N PRO A 32 -0.80 -35.03 -6.57
CA PRO A 32 -0.45 -34.94 -5.15
C PRO A 32 0.59 -33.84 -4.86
N THR A 33 1.62 -33.75 -5.69
CA THR A 33 2.67 -32.72 -5.56
C THR A 33 2.09 -31.32 -5.80
N LEU A 34 1.26 -31.15 -6.83
CA LEU A 34 0.61 -29.88 -7.16
C LEU A 34 -0.23 -29.37 -5.97
N VAL A 35 -1.05 -30.24 -5.39
CA VAL A 35 -1.90 -29.91 -4.23
C VAL A 35 -1.03 -29.50 -3.04
N ASN A 36 0.02 -30.28 -2.72
CA ASN A 36 0.90 -29.98 -1.59
C ASN A 36 1.65 -28.65 -1.77
N LYS A 37 2.22 -28.40 -2.96
CA LYS A 37 2.92 -27.13 -3.23
C LYS A 37 1.96 -25.94 -3.21
N SER A 38 0.75 -26.10 -3.76
CA SER A 38 -0.26 -25.04 -3.75
C SER A 38 -0.66 -24.66 -2.32
N ARG A 39 -0.80 -25.65 -1.43
CA ARG A 39 -1.06 -25.42 -0.01
C ARG A 39 0.07 -24.64 0.66
N ILE A 40 1.33 -25.08 0.49
CA ILE A 40 2.49 -24.39 1.06
C ILE A 40 2.57 -22.93 0.57
N CYS A 41 2.33 -22.71 -0.73
CA CYS A 41 2.36 -21.37 -1.31
C CYS A 41 1.28 -20.43 -0.74
N ASP A 42 0.08 -20.95 -0.45
CA ASP A 42 -0.98 -20.16 0.18
C ASP A 42 -0.60 -19.77 1.63
N GLU A 43 -0.09 -20.74 2.40
CA GLU A 43 0.37 -20.54 3.77
C GLU A 43 1.50 -19.49 3.83
N ASP A 44 2.52 -19.62 2.98
CA ASP A 44 3.65 -18.69 2.90
C ASP A 44 3.21 -17.27 2.52
N ARG A 45 2.29 -17.15 1.54
CA ARG A 45 1.74 -15.85 1.15
C ARG A 45 0.97 -15.22 2.31
N ARG A 46 0.17 -16.00 3.03
CA ARG A 46 -0.59 -15.52 4.18
C ARG A 46 0.34 -15.09 5.32
N ALA A 47 1.38 -15.86 5.59
CA ALA A 47 2.41 -15.53 6.58
C ALA A 47 3.12 -14.21 6.21
N LYS A 48 3.54 -14.05 4.95
CA LYS A 48 4.16 -12.81 4.44
C LYS A 48 3.23 -11.61 4.59
N SER A 49 1.95 -11.75 4.21
CA SER A 49 0.97 -10.67 4.39
C SER A 49 0.80 -10.29 5.86
N ASN A 50 0.70 -11.28 6.76
CA ASN A 50 0.57 -11.04 8.20
C ASN A 50 1.80 -10.30 8.77
N TYR A 51 3.01 -10.72 8.39
CA TYR A 51 4.25 -10.06 8.80
C TYR A 51 4.25 -8.57 8.41
N TYR A 52 3.96 -8.24 7.15
CA TYR A 52 3.95 -6.85 6.71
C TYR A 52 2.83 -6.02 7.35
N LYS A 53 1.67 -6.61 7.65
CA LYS A 53 0.62 -5.93 8.43
C LYS A 53 1.14 -5.55 9.81
N VAL A 54 1.68 -6.50 10.56
CA VAL A 54 2.23 -6.25 11.91
C VAL A 54 3.34 -5.21 11.90
N VAL A 55 4.26 -5.28 10.93
CA VAL A 55 5.35 -4.30 10.78
C VAL A 55 4.80 -2.90 10.46
N ASN A 56 3.83 -2.80 9.55
CA ASN A 56 3.23 -1.52 9.18
C ASN A 56 2.38 -0.90 10.32
N ASP A 57 1.64 -1.71 11.07
CA ASP A 57 0.87 -1.24 12.24
C ASP A 57 1.78 -0.68 13.35
N LYS A 58 2.92 -1.35 13.62
CA LYS A 58 3.94 -0.82 14.54
C LYS A 58 4.52 0.50 14.04
N LYS A 59 4.76 0.64 12.74
CA LYS A 59 5.26 1.87 12.13
C LYS A 59 4.24 3.02 12.18
N ARG A 60 2.95 2.72 12.06
CA ARG A 60 1.88 3.72 12.12
C ARG A 60 1.58 4.21 13.54
N LYS A 61 1.73 3.36 14.56
CA LYS A 61 1.60 3.78 15.97
C LYS A 61 2.71 4.73 16.47
N GLY A 62 3.81 4.86 15.72
CA GLY A 62 4.88 5.83 15.99
C GLY A 62 4.75 7.17 15.25
N GLN A 63 3.61 7.48 14.65
CA GLN A 63 3.37 8.75 13.96
C GLN A 63 2.90 9.90 14.86
N ASP A 64 2.99 9.75 16.18
CA ASP A 64 3.28 10.90 17.06
C ASP A 64 4.77 11.29 16.97
N HIS A 65 5.38 11.15 15.79
CA HIS A 65 6.51 11.97 15.42
C HIS A 65 5.97 13.37 15.12
N GLY A 66 5.60 14.07 16.20
CA GLY A 66 5.61 15.52 16.20
C GLY A 66 6.92 15.97 15.55
N LYS A 67 6.81 16.92 14.61
CA LYS A 67 7.93 17.42 13.80
C LYS A 67 9.19 17.55 14.67
N PRO A 68 10.30 16.82 14.40
CA PRO A 68 11.51 16.83 15.26
C PRO A 68 12.15 18.20 15.40
N TYR A 69 11.78 19.15 14.53
CA TYR A 69 12.08 20.55 14.69
C TYR A 69 10.78 21.34 14.56
N GLY A 70 10.12 21.56 15.70
CA GLY A 70 9.25 22.71 15.90
C GLY A 70 10.12 23.96 15.85
N ASP A 71 10.46 24.37 14.64
CA ASP A 71 11.32 25.52 14.43
C ASP A 71 10.56 26.80 14.83
N LYS A 72 11.26 27.59 15.65
CA LYS A 72 11.09 29.02 15.96
C LYS A 72 9.96 29.40 16.91
N ASN A 73 10.37 29.73 18.14
CA ASN A 73 9.94 30.93 18.84
C ASN A 73 8.45 31.24 18.84
N LYS A 74 7.72 30.69 19.82
CA LYS A 74 6.46 31.29 20.27
C LYS A 74 6.55 31.66 21.75
N LYS A 75 7.40 32.64 22.05
CA LYS A 75 7.04 33.63 23.09
C LYS A 75 5.91 34.45 22.49
N GLY A 76 4.67 34.09 22.80
CA GLY A 76 3.51 34.97 22.60
C GLY A 76 3.42 35.96 23.75
N GLY A 77 4.46 36.78 23.94
CA GLY A 77 4.33 38.07 24.60
C GLY A 77 3.96 39.07 23.51
N GLU A 78 2.82 39.72 23.71
CA GLU A 78 2.44 41.06 23.22
C GLU A 78 2.89 41.52 21.82
N SER A 79 1.86 41.79 21.02
CA SER A 79 1.71 42.98 20.17
C SER A 79 2.40 43.05 18.80
N SER A 80 1.52 43.15 17.80
CA SER A 80 1.58 44.06 16.64
C SER A 80 2.89 44.19 15.85
N GLU A 81 2.96 43.53 14.68
CA GLU A 81 3.27 44.15 13.38
C GLU A 81 3.39 43.09 12.26
N GLY A 82 2.84 43.37 11.06
CA GLY A 82 3.52 42.93 9.83
C GLY A 82 2.95 41.82 8.92
N ARG A 83 1.75 42.05 8.34
CA ARG A 83 1.41 41.88 6.89
C ARG A 83 1.25 40.49 6.19
N LYS A 84 0.04 40.38 5.59
CA LYS A 84 -0.38 39.77 4.30
C LYS A 84 -0.42 38.24 4.14
N LYS A 85 -1.62 37.66 4.33
CA LYS A 85 -2.08 36.50 3.54
C LYS A 85 -2.69 37.02 2.24
N GLY A 86 -1.92 36.93 1.16
CA GLY A 86 -2.40 37.23 -0.19
C GLY A 86 -3.53 36.27 -0.57
N GLY A 87 -4.73 36.82 -0.79
CA GLY A 87 -5.72 36.17 -1.63
C GLY A 87 -5.10 35.93 -3.01
N GLY A 88 -5.31 34.73 -3.57
CA GLY A 88 -4.77 34.38 -4.89
C GLY A 88 -5.12 35.43 -5.94
N ASN A 89 -4.35 35.44 -7.01
CA ASN A 89 -4.52 36.39 -8.10
C ASN A 89 -5.74 36.03 -8.97
N CYS A 90 -6.47 37.05 -9.41
CA CYS A 90 -7.57 36.87 -10.35
C CYS A 90 -7.02 36.46 -11.72
N PHE A 91 -7.52 35.37 -12.31
CA PHE A 91 -7.01 34.84 -13.59
C PHE A 91 -7.22 35.78 -14.78
N LYS A 92 -8.09 36.80 -14.66
CA LYS A 92 -8.35 37.77 -15.73
C LYS A 92 -7.45 39.01 -15.67
N CYS A 93 -7.09 39.50 -14.47
CA CYS A 93 -6.30 40.72 -14.31
C CYS A 93 -4.98 40.55 -13.54
N GLY A 94 -4.73 39.40 -12.92
CA GLY A 94 -3.48 39.09 -12.23
C GLY A 94 -3.29 39.71 -10.84
N GLU A 95 -4.23 40.51 -10.35
CA GLU A 95 -4.12 41.17 -9.04
C GLU A 95 -4.49 40.26 -7.86
N VAL A 96 -3.73 40.37 -6.77
CA VAL A 96 -3.90 39.58 -5.52
C VAL A 96 -4.91 40.24 -4.58
N GLY A 97 -5.92 39.49 -4.15
CA GLY A 97 -6.91 39.97 -3.18
C GLY A 97 -8.35 39.53 -3.43
N HIS A 98 -8.67 39.01 -4.62
CA HIS A 98 -9.99 38.46 -4.93
C HIS A 98 -9.89 37.35 -6.00
N ARG A 99 -10.82 36.38 -5.97
CA ARG A 99 -10.88 35.26 -6.92
C ARG A 99 -12.26 35.26 -7.60
N PHE A 100 -12.33 35.63 -8.87
CA PHE A 100 -13.54 35.46 -9.69
C PHE A 100 -13.58 34.02 -10.27
N PHE A 101 -14.79 33.44 -10.36
CA PHE A 101 -15.07 32.19 -11.09
C PHE A 101 -15.75 32.53 -12.42
#